data_AF-H0SP87-F1
#
_entry.id   AF-H0SP87-F1
#
_cell.length_a   1.000
_cell.length_b   1.000
_cell.length_c   1.000
_cell.angle_alpha   90.00
_cell.angle_beta   90.00
_cell.angle_gamma   90.00
#
_symmetry.space_group_name_H-M   'P 1'
#
loop_
_entity.id
_entity.type
_entity.pdbx_description
1 polymer ?
#
loop_
_entity_poly.entity_id
_entity_poly.type
_entity_poly.pdbx_seq_one_letter_code
_entity_poly.pdbx_strand_id
1 'polypeptide(L)'
;MKVNYRSLVPGGYFSANPFDRSTPVSIRCNNPGAVNGAAWERQYPGYVDTVETTPGNKTTIFEAPEFGVAVWWELLRRYSVSGADTVGKIITKYGGGQDYSNYLQFVTRKTGFSPRKKVPLDDIGVLSAFGKAMFQYEAGRPTPLLDEQIEYGLRLGRSKGDTSLAGDLPDIALAQVRTAISPPVPEILASPGKKQTISLDTIEGVRRLQTILIRCGQLDPPADGGYGPVTKWALKRFAGRAGITWDPAAAVPDELDQALRAAEPMPLKPGDDLAGRIAKAMISHGYWIARDPTCFNIVYIEGMDPDGSLNDNRNNVFNDLRVVFSVDEQGVPYIRKLWEATTEPSRKWTLTPMNPGGAFHIKFGQYKAWIKGWYHTHDALLQAGTIEGYRDPLKTFKRDFNYPVAGADFGVHQHWGYDLPHGDMGNSSAGCLVGRSTAGHREFMSIILKDPRYLANPTYRFMSAIIPAAEI
;
A
#
# COMPACT_ATOMS: atom_id res chain seq x y z
N MET A 1 31.11 28.33 9.67
CA MET A 1 30.27 27.60 10.65
C MET A 1 29.61 26.45 9.91
N LYS A 2 29.61 25.23 10.47
CA LYS A 2 28.87 24.10 9.89
C LYS A 2 27.38 24.44 9.98
N VAL A 3 26.65 24.40 8.87
CA VAL A 3 25.19 24.60 8.88
C VAL A 3 24.59 23.55 9.81
N ASN A 4 23.86 23.98 10.82
CA ASN A 4 23.15 23.09 11.73
C ASN A 4 21.85 22.69 11.03
N TYR A 5 21.75 21.44 10.57
CA TYR A 5 20.60 21.00 9.78
C TYR A 5 19.30 20.84 10.60
N ARG A 6 19.34 21.04 11.93
CA ARG A 6 18.18 21.23 12.85
C ARG A 6 17.01 20.24 12.76
N SER A 7 17.08 19.18 11.94
CA SER A 7 16.09 18.10 11.77
C SER A 7 15.96 17.19 13.01
N LEU A 8 16.25 17.73 14.20
CA LEU A 8 16.71 16.99 15.37
C LEU A 8 15.54 16.36 16.14
N VAL A 9 15.24 15.09 15.82
CA VAL A 9 15.45 13.99 16.79
C VAL A 9 15.84 12.73 16.00
N PRO A 10 16.88 11.97 16.39
CA PRO A 10 17.03 10.58 15.98
C PRO A 10 15.76 9.79 16.35
N GLY A 11 15.02 9.27 15.37
CA GLY A 11 13.69 8.70 15.57
C GLY A 11 12.52 9.68 15.48
N GLY A 12 12.75 10.92 15.02
CA GLY A 12 11.73 11.92 14.71
C GLY A 12 11.25 11.92 13.25
N TYR A 13 10.21 12.73 12.98
CA TYR A 13 9.21 12.49 11.93
C TYR A 13 9.63 12.59 10.46
N PHE A 14 10.79 13.18 10.06
CA PHE A 14 11.36 13.07 8.70
C PHE A 14 12.90 13.24 8.67
N SER A 15 13.50 12.92 7.51
CA SER A 15 14.94 12.64 7.29
C SER A 15 15.92 13.47 8.13
N ALA A 16 16.69 12.77 8.97
CA ALA A 16 17.78 13.35 9.76
C ALA A 16 19.07 13.58 8.96
N ASN A 17 19.11 13.18 7.68
CA ASN A 17 20.31 13.29 6.84
C ASN A 17 19.97 13.70 5.40
N PRO A 18 20.06 14.99 5.03
CA PRO A 18 19.80 15.45 3.66
C PRO A 18 20.81 14.95 2.61
N PHE A 19 21.87 14.27 3.05
CA PHE A 19 22.91 13.70 2.20
C PHE A 19 22.79 12.18 2.01
N ASP A 20 21.83 11.52 2.67
CA ASP A 20 21.58 10.09 2.48
C ASP A 20 21.03 9.81 1.07
N ARG A 21 21.90 9.35 0.17
CA ARG A 21 21.54 9.09 -1.22
C ARG A 21 20.66 7.86 -1.44
N SER A 22 20.44 7.02 -0.41
CA SER A 22 19.50 5.91 -0.47
C SER A 22 18.03 6.37 -0.38
N THR A 23 17.81 7.58 0.14
CA THR A 23 16.49 8.20 0.26
C THR A 23 16.27 9.20 -0.89
N PRO A 24 15.06 9.24 -1.50
CA PRO A 24 14.73 10.21 -2.54
C PRO A 24 14.97 11.66 -2.10
N VAL A 25 15.41 12.50 -3.04
CA VAL A 25 15.78 13.91 -2.79
C VAL A 25 14.66 14.69 -2.09
N SER A 26 13.43 14.59 -2.58
CA SER A 26 12.26 15.28 -2.01
C SER A 26 11.94 14.88 -0.57
N ILE A 27 12.31 13.64 -0.18
CA ILE A 27 12.14 13.13 1.18
C ILE A 27 13.33 13.54 2.05
N ARG A 28 14.56 13.30 1.59
CA ARG A 28 15.74 13.55 2.44
C ARG A 28 15.99 15.03 2.72
N CYS A 29 15.54 15.90 1.82
CA CYS A 29 15.64 17.36 1.96
C CYS A 29 14.40 17.98 2.61
N ASN A 30 13.43 17.18 3.09
CA ASN A 30 12.15 17.67 3.62
C ASN A 30 11.47 18.65 2.65
N ASN A 31 11.51 18.33 1.35
CA ASN A 31 11.07 19.21 0.28
C ASN A 31 10.14 18.41 -0.65
N PRO A 32 8.88 18.15 -0.24
CA PRO A 32 7.98 17.24 -0.95
C PRO A 32 7.74 17.64 -2.40
N GLY A 33 7.70 18.94 -2.68
CA GLY A 33 7.54 19.49 -4.03
C GLY A 33 8.83 19.60 -4.84
N ALA A 34 9.97 19.11 -4.33
CA ALA A 34 11.29 19.20 -4.96
C ALA A 34 11.64 20.62 -5.46
N VAL A 35 11.27 21.65 -4.69
CA VAL A 35 11.47 23.05 -5.07
C VAL A 35 12.97 23.37 -5.17
N ASN A 36 13.36 24.06 -6.24
CA ASN A 36 14.74 24.42 -6.55
C ASN A 36 15.13 25.74 -5.88
N GLY A 37 16.27 25.79 -5.19
CA GLY A 37 16.76 26.89 -4.35
C GLY A 37 16.92 28.26 -4.99
N ALA A 38 15.79 28.88 -5.32
CA ALA A 38 15.71 30.26 -5.73
C ALA A 38 15.94 31.18 -4.52
N ALA A 39 16.43 32.40 -4.78
CA ALA A 39 16.81 33.34 -3.72
C ALA A 39 15.66 33.68 -2.74
N TRP A 40 14.41 33.65 -3.21
CA TRP A 40 13.23 33.97 -2.39
C TRP A 40 12.88 32.90 -1.36
N GLU A 41 13.32 31.64 -1.55
CA GLU A 41 13.03 30.54 -0.62
C GLU A 41 13.78 30.68 0.69
N ARG A 42 14.93 31.37 0.66
CA ARG A 42 15.76 31.66 1.85
C ARG A 42 15.04 32.49 2.91
N GLN A 43 13.95 33.15 2.53
CA GLN A 43 13.16 34.01 3.40
C GLN A 43 11.98 33.26 4.04
N TYR A 44 11.70 32.03 3.62
CA TYR A 44 10.64 31.23 4.20
C TYR A 44 11.09 30.53 5.49
N PRO A 45 10.19 30.39 6.49
CA PRO A 45 10.51 29.67 7.73
C PRO A 45 10.97 28.24 7.46
N GLY A 46 11.88 27.76 8.30
CA GLY A 46 12.43 26.41 8.19
C GLY A 46 13.39 26.20 7.01
N TYR A 47 13.78 27.24 6.25
CA TYR A 47 14.89 27.12 5.30
C TYR A 47 16.20 26.80 6.03
N VAL A 48 16.94 25.81 5.55
CA VAL A 48 18.24 25.42 6.10
C VAL A 48 19.37 25.74 5.14
N ASP A 49 19.34 25.13 3.95
CA ASP A 49 20.40 25.23 2.94
C ASP A 49 19.90 24.73 1.57
N THR A 50 20.80 24.61 0.60
CA THR A 50 20.56 23.93 -0.67
C THR A 50 21.60 22.83 -0.90
N VAL A 51 21.20 21.77 -1.60
CA VAL A 51 22.12 20.72 -2.06
C VAL A 51 22.05 20.59 -3.58
N GLU A 52 23.20 20.53 -4.24
CA GLU A 52 23.26 20.24 -5.67
C GLU A 52 23.03 18.74 -5.90
N THR A 53 21.95 18.41 -6.59
CA THR A 53 21.49 17.02 -6.77
C THR A 53 21.83 16.50 -8.17
N THR A 54 21.79 17.39 -9.16
CA THR A 54 22.37 17.21 -10.49
C THR A 54 23.06 18.51 -10.90
N PRO A 55 24.04 18.49 -11.82
CA PRO A 55 24.75 19.71 -12.24
C PRO A 55 23.78 20.83 -12.60
N GLY A 56 23.84 21.95 -11.89
CA GLY A 56 22.98 23.12 -12.11
C GLY A 56 21.61 23.10 -11.41
N ASN A 57 21.19 21.99 -10.79
CA ASN A 57 19.95 21.91 -10.01
C ASN A 57 20.26 21.85 -8.52
N LYS A 58 19.96 22.95 -7.82
CA LYS A 58 20.10 23.06 -6.37
C LYS A 58 18.73 22.86 -5.74
N THR A 59 18.54 21.76 -5.01
CA THR A 59 17.30 21.50 -4.27
C THR A 59 17.38 22.13 -2.89
N THR A 60 16.31 22.79 -2.44
CA THR A 60 16.24 23.39 -1.10
C THR A 60 16.04 22.34 -0.01
N ILE A 61 16.69 22.55 1.14
CA ILE A 61 16.58 21.74 2.35
C ILE A 61 15.78 22.52 3.39
N PHE A 62 14.75 21.88 3.93
CA PHE A 62 13.93 22.43 5.02
C PHE A 62 14.12 21.69 6.34
N GLU A 63 13.86 22.37 7.45
CA GLU A 63 13.90 21.81 8.80
C GLU A 63 12.86 20.70 8.97
N ALA A 64 11.70 20.81 8.31
CA ALA A 64 10.59 19.85 8.31
C ALA A 64 9.77 19.97 7.01
N PRO A 65 9.08 18.92 6.54
CA PRO A 65 8.43 18.96 5.23
C PRO A 65 7.20 19.84 5.16
N GLU A 66 6.59 20.20 6.28
CA GLU A 66 5.53 21.21 6.37
C GLU A 66 6.00 22.56 5.82
N PHE A 67 7.25 22.94 6.11
CA PHE A 67 7.88 24.13 5.52
C PHE A 67 8.09 23.96 4.02
N GLY A 68 8.46 22.76 3.57
CA GLY A 68 8.54 22.42 2.14
C GLY A 68 7.19 22.51 1.43
N VAL A 69 6.10 22.08 2.07
CA VAL A 69 4.73 22.22 1.55
C VAL A 69 4.31 23.70 1.51
N ALA A 70 4.67 24.49 2.51
CA ALA A 70 4.40 25.93 2.52
C ALA A 70 5.11 26.66 1.36
N VAL A 71 6.37 26.31 1.10
CA VAL A 71 7.11 26.83 -0.05
C VAL A 71 6.54 26.35 -1.38
N TRP A 72 6.09 25.09 -1.46
CA TRP A 72 5.37 24.59 -2.63
C TRP A 72 4.10 25.40 -2.91
N TRP A 73 3.32 25.73 -1.89
CA TRP A 73 2.14 26.59 -2.05
C TRP A 73 2.50 27.98 -2.58
N GLU A 74 3.56 28.60 -2.06
CA GLU A 74 4.04 29.91 -2.54
C GLU A 74 4.53 29.85 -3.99
N LEU A 75 5.16 28.74 -4.40
CA LEU A 75 5.53 28.51 -5.79
C LEU A 75 4.29 28.46 -6.69
N LEU A 76 3.23 27.76 -6.28
CA LEU A 76 1.95 27.75 -7.01
C LEU A 76 1.32 29.14 -7.07
N ARG A 77 1.39 29.93 -5.99
CA ARG A 77 0.92 31.33 -5.99
C ARG A 77 1.66 32.17 -7.04
N ARG A 78 2.98 32.02 -7.13
CA ARG A 78 3.80 32.70 -8.15
C ARG A 78 3.44 32.25 -9.57
N TYR A 79 3.14 30.96 -9.76
CA TYR A 79 2.69 30.44 -11.05
C TYR A 79 1.31 31.00 -11.43
N SER A 80 0.38 31.08 -10.48
CA SER A 80 -0.94 31.68 -10.68
C SER A 80 -0.86 33.15 -11.11
N VAL A 81 0.05 33.95 -10.55
CA VAL A 81 0.26 35.36 -10.96
C VAL A 81 0.63 35.46 -12.44
N SER A 82 1.36 34.48 -12.97
CA SER A 82 1.73 34.40 -14.39
C SER A 82 0.71 33.64 -15.26
N GLY A 83 -0.49 33.36 -14.76
CA GLY A 83 -1.58 32.70 -15.51
C GLY A 83 -1.46 31.17 -15.63
N ALA A 84 -0.58 30.55 -14.85
CA ALA A 84 -0.46 29.09 -14.72
C ALA A 84 -1.23 28.62 -13.47
N ASP A 85 -2.56 28.55 -13.61
CA ASP A 85 -3.54 28.25 -12.55
C ASP A 85 -4.29 26.92 -12.76
N THR A 86 -3.89 26.12 -13.74
CA THR A 86 -4.49 24.82 -14.07
C THR A 86 -3.47 23.70 -13.94
N VAL A 87 -3.91 22.47 -13.68
CA VAL A 87 -3.06 21.27 -13.55
C VAL A 87 -2.02 21.18 -14.67
N GLY A 88 -2.45 21.31 -15.93
CA GLY A 88 -1.56 21.25 -17.09
C GLY A 88 -0.54 22.38 -17.10
N LYS A 89 -1.00 23.63 -16.96
CA LYS A 89 -0.10 24.80 -16.99
C LYS A 89 0.89 24.79 -15.83
N ILE A 90 0.46 24.37 -14.64
CA ILE A 90 1.32 24.27 -13.46
C ILE A 90 2.41 23.24 -13.70
N ILE A 91 2.06 22.02 -14.15
CA ILE A 91 3.03 20.94 -14.38
C ILE A 91 3.99 21.29 -15.52
N THR A 92 3.51 21.87 -16.62
CA THR A 92 4.37 22.35 -17.72
C THR A 92 5.35 23.42 -17.23
N LYS A 93 4.90 24.33 -16.37
CA LYS A 93 5.76 25.37 -15.79
C LYS A 93 6.77 24.79 -14.80
N TYR A 94 6.36 23.78 -14.03
CA TYR A 94 7.22 23.01 -13.12
C TYR A 94 8.38 22.34 -13.86
N GLY A 95 8.09 21.77 -15.03
CA GLY A 95 9.09 21.14 -15.90
C GLY A 95 9.97 22.09 -16.70
N GLY A 96 9.89 23.41 -16.47
CA GLY A 96 10.69 24.40 -17.21
C GLY A 96 10.42 24.41 -18.72
N GLY A 97 9.25 23.97 -19.16
CA GLY A 97 8.90 23.87 -20.59
C GLY A 97 9.40 22.61 -21.31
N GLN A 98 9.99 21.65 -20.60
CA GLN A 98 10.31 20.32 -21.13
C GLN A 98 9.06 19.42 -21.24
N ASP A 99 9.17 18.28 -21.93
CA ASP A 99 8.07 17.32 -22.04
C ASP A 99 7.80 16.61 -20.71
N TYR A 100 6.77 17.08 -20.01
CA TYR A 100 6.31 16.55 -18.74
C TYR A 100 4.99 15.79 -18.89
N SER A 101 4.72 15.24 -20.07
CA SER A 101 3.50 14.46 -20.34
C SER A 101 3.32 13.30 -19.36
N ASN A 102 4.41 12.64 -18.96
CA ASN A 102 4.37 11.55 -17.96
C ASN A 102 3.94 12.04 -16.57
N TYR A 103 4.45 13.21 -16.14
CA TYR A 103 4.06 13.83 -14.89
C TYR A 103 2.59 14.25 -14.94
N LEU A 104 2.19 14.96 -16.00
CA LEU A 104 0.82 15.39 -16.19
C LEU A 104 -0.13 14.18 -16.15
N GLN A 105 0.15 13.13 -16.92
CA GLN A 105 -0.65 11.91 -16.91
C GLN A 105 -0.66 11.22 -15.55
N PHE A 106 0.46 11.21 -14.82
CA PHE A 106 0.50 10.66 -13.48
C PHE A 106 -0.45 11.42 -12.55
N VAL A 107 -0.37 12.74 -12.54
CA VAL A 107 -1.20 13.59 -11.69
C VAL A 107 -2.67 13.51 -12.08
N THR A 108 -3.00 13.53 -13.37
CA THR A 108 -4.40 13.38 -13.80
C THR A 108 -4.96 12.01 -13.43
N ARG A 109 -4.18 10.93 -13.55
CA ARG A 109 -4.59 9.59 -13.10
C ARG A 109 -4.76 9.51 -11.59
N LYS A 110 -3.89 10.16 -10.81
CA LYS A 110 -3.92 10.11 -9.34
C LYS A 110 -5.02 10.95 -8.72
N THR A 111 -5.31 12.11 -9.32
CA THR A 111 -6.28 13.08 -8.76
C THR A 111 -7.65 13.01 -9.43
N GLY A 112 -7.74 12.42 -10.62
CA GLY A 112 -8.91 12.55 -11.50
C GLY A 112 -9.06 13.94 -12.12
N PHE A 113 -8.13 14.87 -11.88
CA PHE A 113 -8.21 16.22 -12.43
C PHE A 113 -7.83 16.21 -13.91
N SER A 114 -8.62 16.91 -14.73
CA SER A 114 -8.23 17.15 -16.12
C SER A 114 -7.07 18.14 -16.19
N PRO A 115 -6.28 18.18 -17.28
CA PRO A 115 -5.24 19.19 -17.46
C PRO A 115 -5.77 20.64 -17.40
N ARG A 116 -7.07 20.84 -17.64
CA ARG A 116 -7.74 22.15 -17.60
C ARG A 116 -8.34 22.49 -16.23
N LYS A 117 -8.37 21.56 -15.27
CA LYS A 117 -8.89 21.79 -13.91
C LYS A 117 -8.05 22.89 -13.27
N LYS A 118 -8.71 23.94 -12.79
CA LYS A 118 -8.08 24.98 -11.98
C LYS A 118 -7.67 24.43 -10.62
N VAL A 119 -6.54 24.92 -10.11
CA VAL A 119 -6.02 24.62 -8.77
C VAL A 119 -6.09 25.92 -7.95
N PRO A 120 -7.26 26.24 -7.36
CA PRO A 120 -7.43 27.42 -6.53
C PRO A 120 -6.56 27.34 -5.26
N LEU A 121 -5.94 28.45 -4.89
CA LEU A 121 -4.98 28.52 -3.78
C LEU A 121 -5.64 28.57 -2.39
N ASP A 122 -6.95 28.74 -2.35
CA ASP A 122 -7.80 28.79 -1.16
C ASP A 122 -8.60 27.50 -0.92
N ASP A 123 -8.57 26.56 -1.86
CA ASP A 123 -9.22 25.25 -1.75
C ASP A 123 -8.23 24.20 -1.26
N ILE A 124 -8.23 23.96 0.05
CA ILE A 124 -7.35 22.98 0.70
C ILE A 124 -7.59 21.56 0.18
N GLY A 125 -8.83 21.20 -0.18
CA GLY A 125 -9.14 19.86 -0.69
C GLY A 125 -8.49 19.62 -2.06
N VAL A 126 -8.63 20.58 -2.97
CA VAL A 126 -7.99 20.51 -4.30
C VAL A 126 -6.47 20.56 -4.17
N LEU A 127 -5.93 21.46 -3.34
CA LEU A 127 -4.49 21.59 -3.12
C LEU A 127 -3.88 20.33 -2.49
N SER A 128 -4.57 19.71 -1.52
CA SER A 128 -4.09 18.50 -0.87
C SER A 128 -4.08 17.32 -1.84
N ALA A 129 -5.15 17.13 -2.62
CA ALA A 129 -5.19 16.09 -3.64
C ALA A 129 -4.10 16.29 -4.70
N PHE A 130 -3.95 17.51 -5.20
CA PHE A 130 -2.94 17.86 -6.20
C PHE A 130 -1.52 17.72 -5.66
N GLY A 131 -1.26 18.25 -4.46
CA GLY A 131 0.02 18.18 -3.77
C GLY A 131 0.47 16.75 -3.52
N LYS A 132 -0.40 15.89 -2.95
CA LYS A 132 -0.08 14.47 -2.73
C LYS A 132 0.37 13.76 -4.01
N ALA A 133 -0.31 14.01 -5.12
CA ALA A 133 0.06 13.43 -6.40
C ALA A 133 1.42 13.95 -6.90
N MET A 134 1.67 15.26 -6.79
CA MET A 134 2.98 15.82 -7.13
C MET A 134 4.09 15.27 -6.24
N PHE A 135 3.91 15.29 -4.92
CA PHE A 135 4.92 14.84 -3.96
C PHE A 135 5.27 13.36 -4.15
N GLN A 136 4.28 12.52 -4.45
CA GLN A 136 4.52 11.12 -4.79
C GLN A 136 5.35 10.98 -6.08
N TYR A 137 5.08 11.79 -7.09
CA TYR A 137 5.83 11.76 -8.34
C TYR A 137 7.29 12.19 -8.09
N GLU A 138 7.51 13.29 -7.36
CA GLU A 138 8.84 13.78 -7.01
C GLU A 138 9.65 12.77 -6.19
N ALA A 139 8.99 12.04 -5.28
CA ALA A 139 9.64 11.01 -4.49
C ALA A 139 9.87 9.69 -5.25
N GLY A 140 9.19 9.47 -6.38
CA GLY A 140 9.14 8.19 -7.08
C GLY A 140 8.44 7.07 -6.30
N ARG A 141 7.86 7.39 -5.13
CA ARG A 141 7.17 6.48 -4.20
C ARG A 141 6.16 7.25 -3.34
N PRO A 142 5.15 6.61 -2.74
CA PRO A 142 4.27 7.27 -1.77
C PRO A 142 5.08 8.00 -0.69
N THR A 143 4.69 9.24 -0.39
CA THR A 143 5.38 10.02 0.64
C THR A 143 4.89 9.64 2.02
N PRO A 144 5.74 9.71 3.05
CA PRO A 144 5.35 9.45 4.44
C PRO A 144 4.58 10.63 5.09
N LEU A 145 4.24 11.68 4.33
CA LEU A 145 3.54 12.86 4.86
C LEU A 145 2.08 12.53 5.17
N LEU A 146 1.65 12.88 6.38
CA LEU A 146 0.25 12.80 6.79
C LEU A 146 -0.58 13.94 6.18
N ASP A 147 -1.88 13.74 6.12
CA ASP A 147 -2.84 14.72 5.58
C ASP A 147 -2.80 16.00 6.40
N GLU A 148 -2.75 15.89 7.72
CA GLU A 148 -2.70 17.02 8.65
C GLU A 148 -1.41 17.85 8.48
N GLN A 149 -0.30 17.20 8.11
CA GLN A 149 0.97 17.87 7.85
C GLN A 149 0.94 18.65 6.54
N ILE A 150 0.31 18.07 5.51
CA ILE A 150 0.08 18.76 4.23
C ILE A 150 -0.83 19.96 4.48
N GLU A 151 -1.96 19.78 5.16
CA GLU A 151 -2.91 20.86 5.46
C GLU A 151 -2.29 21.98 6.30
N TYR A 152 -1.49 21.63 7.32
CA TYR A 152 -0.73 22.61 8.08
C TYR A 152 0.26 23.38 7.19
N GLY A 153 1.03 22.68 6.35
CA GLY A 153 1.93 23.33 5.40
C GLY A 153 1.22 24.27 4.42
N LEU A 154 0.03 23.89 3.93
CA LEU A 154 -0.80 24.75 3.06
C LEU A 154 -1.29 26.00 3.80
N ARG A 155 -1.74 25.87 5.05
CA ARG A 155 -2.11 27.01 5.90
C ARG A 155 -0.91 27.93 6.15
N LEU A 156 0.25 27.34 6.45
CA LEU A 156 1.49 28.09 6.66
C LEU A 156 1.92 28.86 5.42
N GLY A 157 1.82 28.26 4.23
CA GLY A 157 2.06 28.94 2.95
C GLY A 157 1.12 30.12 2.75
N ARG A 158 -0.18 29.92 2.96
CA ARG A 158 -1.20 30.98 2.87
C ARG A 158 -0.94 32.15 3.83
N SER A 159 -0.43 31.84 5.02
CA SER A 159 -0.03 32.81 6.04
C SER A 159 1.36 33.41 5.81
N LYS A 160 1.98 33.18 4.65
CA LYS A 160 3.34 33.66 4.31
C LYS A 160 4.41 33.26 5.32
N GLY A 161 4.25 32.10 5.93
CA GLY A 161 5.17 31.59 6.94
C GLY A 161 4.88 32.06 8.38
N ASP A 162 3.82 32.82 8.61
CA ASP A 162 3.41 33.17 9.98
C ASP A 162 2.78 31.96 10.67
N THR A 163 3.51 31.36 11.60
CA THR A 163 3.09 30.18 12.36
C THR A 163 1.95 30.49 13.33
N SER A 164 1.81 31.74 13.79
CA SER A 164 0.70 32.14 14.68
C SER A 164 -0.66 32.15 13.94
N LEU A 165 -0.63 32.45 12.64
CA LEU A 165 -1.80 32.45 11.76
C LEU A 165 -2.06 31.09 11.12
N ALA A 166 -1.05 30.22 11.03
CA ALA A 166 -1.19 28.86 10.51
C ALA A 166 -1.97 27.95 11.48
N GLY A 167 -2.04 28.30 12.76
CA GLY A 167 -2.60 27.47 13.83
C GLY A 167 -1.57 26.51 14.42
N ASP A 168 -2.00 25.63 15.31
CA ASP A 168 -1.07 24.71 15.97
C ASP A 168 -0.49 23.68 14.99
N LEU A 169 0.79 23.37 15.16
CA LEU A 169 1.43 22.21 14.54
C LEU A 169 0.64 20.95 14.94
N PRO A 170 0.38 20.02 14.01
CA PRO A 170 -0.32 18.79 14.35
C PRO A 170 0.46 18.06 15.46
N ASP A 171 -0.24 17.69 16.53
CA ASP A 171 0.36 16.99 17.67
C ASP A 171 0.61 15.52 17.31
N ILE A 172 1.72 15.27 16.62
CA ILE A 172 2.02 14.00 15.97
C ILE A 172 2.20 12.87 17.00
N ALA A 173 2.55 13.21 18.25
CA ALA A 173 2.64 12.28 19.38
C ALA A 173 1.29 11.69 19.80
N LEU A 174 0.17 12.37 19.52
CA LEU A 174 -1.18 11.88 19.83
C LEU A 174 -1.92 11.34 18.59
N ALA A 175 -1.56 11.76 17.38
CA ALA A 175 -2.16 11.26 16.14
C ALA A 175 -1.75 9.80 15.83
N GLN A 176 -0.52 9.39 16.18
CA GLN A 176 -0.08 7.99 16.10
C GLN A 176 -0.75 7.09 17.17
N VAL A 177 -1.20 7.65 18.29
CA VAL A 177 -1.89 6.92 19.37
C VAL A 177 -3.41 6.88 19.15
N ARG A 178 -4.01 7.90 18.52
CA ARG A 178 -5.47 7.99 18.30
C ARG A 178 -5.97 7.33 17.02
N THR A 179 -5.12 7.10 16.03
CA THR A 179 -5.46 6.27 14.86
C THR A 179 -5.31 4.76 15.14
N ALA A 180 -4.72 4.39 16.28
CA ALA A 180 -4.52 3.00 16.70
C ALA A 180 -5.72 2.37 17.42
N ILE A 181 -6.83 3.08 17.64
CA ILE A 181 -8.05 2.48 18.23
C ILE A 181 -9.29 2.99 17.50
N SER A 182 -9.47 2.53 16.27
CA SER A 182 -10.78 2.04 15.84
C SER A 182 -10.54 1.09 14.67
N PRO A 183 -11.08 -0.15 14.71
CA PRO A 183 -11.21 -0.92 13.48
C PRO A 183 -11.97 -0.06 12.46
N PRO A 184 -11.87 -0.32 11.14
CA PRO A 184 -12.91 0.15 10.24
C PRO A 184 -14.20 -0.48 10.74
N VAL A 185 -14.97 0.29 11.50
CA VAL A 185 -16.40 0.08 11.62
C VAL A 185 -16.86 0.03 10.17
N PRO A 186 -17.60 -1.02 9.72
CA PRO A 186 -18.27 -0.94 8.44
C PRO A 186 -19.04 0.36 8.49
N GLU A 187 -18.70 1.32 7.64
CA GLU A 187 -19.48 2.53 7.51
C GLU A 187 -20.91 2.04 7.34
N ILE A 188 -21.74 2.24 8.37
CA ILE A 188 -23.14 1.88 8.32
C ILE A 188 -23.64 2.74 7.19
N LEU A 189 -23.88 2.08 6.05
CA LEU A 189 -24.46 2.66 4.87
C LEU A 189 -25.58 3.56 5.35
N ALA A 190 -25.39 4.87 5.12
CA ALA A 190 -26.47 5.81 5.25
C ALA A 190 -27.70 5.20 4.58
N SER A 191 -28.85 5.27 5.27
CA SER A 191 -30.15 4.83 4.80
C SER A 191 -30.36 5.19 3.32
N PRO A 192 -31.05 4.34 2.53
CA PRO A 192 -30.98 4.33 1.07
C PRO A 192 -31.50 5.66 0.46
N GLY A 193 -30.59 6.59 0.27
CA GLY A 193 -30.84 7.86 -0.40
C GLY A 193 -30.77 7.69 -1.92
N LYS A 194 -31.93 7.54 -2.55
CA LYS A 194 -32.21 7.51 -4.00
C LYS A 194 -31.47 6.42 -4.81
N LYS A 195 -32.24 5.66 -5.61
CA LYS A 195 -31.76 4.72 -6.63
C LYS A 195 -30.77 5.42 -7.59
N GLN A 196 -29.48 5.41 -7.31
CA GLN A 196 -28.45 5.91 -8.23
C GLN A 196 -27.86 4.73 -9.00
N THR A 197 -27.89 4.84 -10.32
CA THR A 197 -27.30 3.89 -11.28
C THR A 197 -25.79 3.83 -11.12
N ILE A 198 -25.22 2.64 -11.30
CA ILE A 198 -23.76 2.43 -11.33
C ILE A 198 -23.21 3.21 -12.53
N SER A 199 -22.24 4.09 -12.26
CA SER A 199 -21.53 4.87 -13.29
C SER A 199 -20.05 4.47 -13.31
N LEU A 200 -19.53 4.18 -14.50
CA LEU A 200 -18.11 3.91 -14.70
C LEU A 200 -17.27 5.18 -14.90
N ASP A 201 -17.94 6.32 -15.07
CA ASP A 201 -17.32 7.61 -15.40
C ASP A 201 -16.90 8.41 -14.16
N THR A 202 -17.30 7.96 -12.97
CA THR A 202 -17.01 8.65 -11.71
C THR A 202 -16.30 7.72 -10.74
N ILE A 203 -15.34 8.27 -9.98
CA ILE A 203 -14.62 7.53 -8.92
C ILE A 203 -15.61 6.89 -7.94
N GLU A 204 -16.64 7.64 -7.55
CA GLU A 204 -17.66 7.16 -6.60
C GLU A 204 -18.54 6.05 -7.20
N GLY A 205 -18.95 6.18 -8.46
CA GLY A 205 -19.69 5.12 -9.15
C GLY A 205 -18.87 3.83 -9.29
N VAL A 206 -17.57 3.95 -9.60
CA VAL A 206 -16.66 2.82 -9.64
C VAL A 206 -16.43 2.22 -8.25
N ARG A 207 -16.29 3.03 -7.19
CA ARG A 207 -16.19 2.52 -5.82
C ARG A 207 -17.40 1.70 -5.43
N ARG A 208 -18.61 2.17 -5.74
CA ARG A 208 -19.85 1.42 -5.47
C ARG A 208 -19.88 0.09 -6.21
N LEU A 209 -19.53 0.09 -7.50
CA LEU A 209 -19.37 -1.13 -8.27
C LEU A 209 -18.37 -2.09 -7.62
N GLN A 210 -17.18 -1.60 -7.28
CA GLN A 210 -16.12 -2.40 -6.66
C GLN A 210 -16.58 -2.96 -5.32
N THR A 211 -17.27 -2.18 -4.49
CA THR A 211 -17.85 -2.65 -3.22
C THR A 211 -18.82 -3.81 -3.42
N ILE A 212 -19.67 -3.75 -4.46
CA ILE A 212 -20.56 -4.86 -4.83
C ILE A 212 -19.72 -6.09 -5.22
N LEU A 213 -18.74 -5.94 -6.11
CA LEU A 213 -17.89 -7.06 -6.57
C LEU A 213 -17.03 -7.65 -5.44
N ILE A 214 -16.58 -6.82 -4.48
CA ILE A 214 -15.86 -7.24 -3.28
C ILE A 214 -16.77 -8.07 -2.39
N ARG A 215 -17.98 -7.59 -2.10
CA ARG A 215 -19.00 -8.35 -1.35
C ARG A 215 -19.34 -9.67 -2.02
N CYS A 216 -19.35 -9.69 -3.36
CA CYS A 216 -19.57 -10.91 -4.13
C CYS A 216 -18.43 -11.94 -4.02
N GLY A 217 -17.25 -11.55 -3.51
CA GLY A 217 -16.06 -12.40 -3.47
C GLY A 217 -15.32 -12.47 -4.80
N GLN A 218 -15.52 -11.48 -5.69
CA GLN A 218 -15.01 -11.51 -7.06
C GLN A 218 -13.95 -10.46 -7.36
N LEU A 219 -13.91 -9.38 -6.60
CA LEU A 219 -12.86 -8.38 -6.64
C LEU A 219 -12.23 -8.26 -5.26
N ASP A 220 -10.92 -8.15 -5.20
CA ASP A 220 -10.19 -8.05 -3.95
C ASP A 220 -10.23 -6.61 -3.40
N PRO A 221 -10.41 -6.42 -2.08
CA PRO A 221 -10.45 -5.10 -1.47
C PRO A 221 -9.07 -4.39 -1.52
N PRO A 222 -9.01 -3.07 -1.27
CA PRO A 222 -10.14 -2.14 -1.09
C PRO A 222 -10.70 -1.65 -2.43
N ALA A 223 -11.88 -1.03 -2.39
CA ALA A 223 -12.40 -0.25 -3.51
C ALA A 223 -11.59 1.05 -3.66
N ASP A 224 -10.85 1.18 -4.75
CA ASP A 224 -9.97 2.33 -5.01
C ASP A 224 -10.60 3.39 -5.93
N GLY A 225 -11.72 3.07 -6.58
CA GLY A 225 -12.40 3.90 -7.58
C GLY A 225 -11.75 3.86 -8.97
N GLY A 226 -10.75 3.00 -9.16
CA GLY A 226 -10.08 2.78 -10.44
C GLY A 226 -10.81 1.73 -11.28
N TYR A 227 -11.29 2.12 -12.46
CA TYR A 227 -11.83 1.17 -13.45
C TYR A 227 -10.72 0.51 -14.28
N GLY A 228 -9.77 -0.11 -13.57
CA GLY A 228 -8.59 -0.77 -14.12
C GLY A 228 -8.86 -2.18 -14.66
N PRO A 229 -7.83 -2.85 -15.20
CA PRO A 229 -7.97 -4.17 -15.83
C PRO A 229 -8.59 -5.25 -14.94
N VAL A 230 -8.26 -5.25 -13.64
CA VAL A 230 -8.82 -6.23 -12.68
C VAL A 230 -10.30 -5.96 -12.41
N THR A 231 -10.70 -4.69 -12.25
CA THR A 231 -12.12 -4.30 -12.13
C THR A 231 -12.91 -4.68 -13.38
N LYS A 232 -12.36 -4.43 -14.57
CA LYS A 232 -12.95 -4.82 -15.87
C LYS A 232 -13.10 -6.34 -15.99
N TRP A 233 -12.07 -7.09 -15.61
CA TRP A 233 -12.12 -8.55 -15.58
C TRP A 233 -13.22 -9.04 -14.63
N ALA A 234 -13.26 -8.52 -13.40
CA ALA A 234 -14.25 -8.91 -12.39
C ALA A 234 -15.68 -8.59 -12.86
N LEU A 235 -15.92 -7.40 -13.42
CA LEU A 235 -17.23 -7.03 -13.93
C LEU A 235 -17.64 -7.87 -15.16
N LYS A 236 -16.73 -8.12 -16.10
CA LYS A 236 -17.00 -9.01 -17.25
C LYS A 236 -17.38 -10.42 -16.78
N ARG A 237 -16.64 -10.93 -15.80
CA ARG A 237 -16.87 -12.24 -15.19
C ARG A 237 -18.22 -12.27 -14.45
N PHE A 238 -18.62 -11.16 -13.82
CA PHE A 238 -19.92 -11.02 -13.16
C PHE A 238 -21.05 -11.06 -14.20
N ALA A 239 -20.96 -10.24 -15.25
CA ALA A 239 -21.93 -10.18 -16.33
C ALA A 239 -22.13 -11.56 -16.99
N GLY A 240 -21.04 -12.26 -17.28
CA GLY A 240 -21.10 -13.61 -17.85
C GLY A 240 -21.85 -14.62 -16.97
N ARG A 241 -21.67 -14.57 -15.64
CA ARG A 241 -22.44 -15.43 -14.70
C ARG A 241 -23.91 -15.02 -14.59
N ALA A 242 -24.22 -13.74 -14.83
CA ALA A 242 -25.59 -13.26 -14.93
C ALA A 242 -26.23 -13.54 -16.31
N GLY A 243 -25.52 -14.19 -17.24
CA GLY A 243 -26.00 -14.45 -18.60
C GLY A 243 -25.99 -13.23 -19.51
N ILE A 244 -25.30 -12.16 -19.12
CA ILE A 244 -25.27 -10.88 -19.84
C ILE A 244 -23.99 -10.79 -20.67
N THR A 245 -24.14 -10.64 -21.99
CA THR A 245 -23.02 -10.40 -22.90
C THR A 245 -22.84 -8.91 -23.08
N TRP A 246 -21.69 -8.38 -22.65
CA TRP A 246 -21.43 -6.95 -22.63
C TRP A 246 -19.95 -6.64 -22.83
N ASP A 247 -19.66 -5.52 -23.50
CA ASP A 247 -18.31 -4.99 -23.68
C ASP A 247 -17.90 -4.11 -22.48
N PRO A 248 -16.86 -4.48 -21.69
CA PRO A 248 -16.39 -3.67 -20.57
C PRO A 248 -15.89 -2.27 -20.91
N ALA A 249 -15.73 -1.92 -22.18
CA ALA A 249 -15.43 -0.56 -22.63
C ALA A 249 -16.69 0.31 -22.83
N ALA A 250 -17.88 -0.27 -22.88
CA ALA A 250 -19.14 0.44 -23.03
C ALA A 250 -19.71 0.90 -21.68
N ALA A 251 -20.77 1.71 -21.72
CA ALA A 251 -21.56 2.01 -20.52
C ALA A 251 -22.26 0.75 -20.00
N VAL A 252 -22.50 0.69 -18.68
CA VAL A 252 -23.22 -0.43 -18.04
C VAL A 252 -24.69 -0.39 -18.50
N PRO A 253 -25.21 -1.46 -19.15
CA PRO A 253 -26.61 -1.51 -19.55
C PRO A 253 -27.51 -1.72 -18.33
N ASP A 254 -28.78 -1.31 -18.43
CA ASP A 254 -29.75 -1.39 -17.34
C ASP A 254 -29.90 -2.79 -16.74
N GLU A 255 -29.84 -3.84 -17.58
CA GLU A 255 -29.89 -5.23 -17.13
C GLU A 255 -28.71 -5.61 -16.22
N LEU A 256 -27.51 -5.10 -16.51
CA LEU A 256 -26.31 -5.34 -15.70
C LEU A 256 -26.34 -4.50 -14.42
N ASP A 257 -26.82 -3.26 -14.47
CA ASP A 257 -27.06 -2.44 -13.27
C ASP A 257 -28.05 -3.12 -12.32
N GLN A 258 -29.16 -3.65 -12.84
CA GLN A 258 -30.14 -4.41 -12.06
C GLN A 258 -29.53 -5.67 -11.44
N ALA A 259 -28.77 -6.45 -12.22
CA ALA A 259 -28.10 -7.64 -11.73
C ALA A 259 -27.08 -7.32 -10.62
N LEU A 260 -26.29 -6.25 -10.77
CA LEU A 260 -25.32 -5.81 -9.76
C LEU A 260 -26.01 -5.38 -8.46
N ARG A 261 -27.15 -4.69 -8.54
CA ARG A 261 -27.91 -4.27 -7.36
C ARG A 261 -28.54 -5.44 -6.60
N ALA A 262 -28.95 -6.48 -7.31
CA ALA A 262 -29.50 -7.71 -6.75
C ALA A 262 -28.44 -8.76 -6.41
N ALA A 263 -27.14 -8.44 -6.56
CA ALA A 263 -26.07 -9.41 -6.44
C ALA A 263 -25.87 -9.88 -4.99
N GLU A 264 -26.00 -11.18 -4.76
CA GLU A 264 -25.64 -11.80 -3.48
C GLU A 264 -24.19 -12.29 -3.47
N PRO A 265 -23.55 -12.42 -2.29
CA PRO A 265 -22.26 -13.08 -2.14
C PRO A 265 -22.24 -14.45 -2.82
N MET A 266 -21.17 -14.75 -3.57
CA MET A 266 -21.00 -16.11 -4.09
C MET A 266 -20.97 -17.12 -2.94
N PRO A 267 -21.48 -18.36 -3.13
CA PRO A 267 -21.51 -19.37 -2.09
C PRO A 267 -20.13 -19.61 -1.48
N LEU A 268 -20.11 -19.82 -0.16
CA LEU A 268 -18.94 -20.28 0.57
C LEU A 268 -19.41 -21.28 1.63
N LYS A 269 -19.03 -22.54 1.47
CA LYS A 269 -19.50 -23.70 2.24
C LYS A 269 -18.30 -24.48 2.77
N PRO A 270 -17.59 -23.94 3.77
CA PRO A 270 -16.43 -24.61 4.34
C PRO A 270 -16.82 -25.91 5.06
N GLY A 271 -16.15 -27.01 4.72
CA GLY A 271 -16.26 -28.29 5.43
C GLY A 271 -15.44 -28.34 6.73
N ASP A 272 -15.23 -29.54 7.25
CA ASP A 272 -14.40 -29.80 8.45
C ASP A 272 -12.98 -30.27 8.10
N ASP A 273 -12.68 -30.43 6.81
CA ASP A 273 -11.32 -30.67 6.33
C ASP A 273 -10.44 -29.43 6.51
N LEU A 274 -9.12 -29.58 6.29
CA LEU A 274 -8.17 -28.48 6.49
C LEU A 274 -8.53 -27.23 5.67
N ALA A 275 -8.99 -27.40 4.42
CA ALA A 275 -9.42 -26.28 3.57
C ALA A 275 -10.61 -25.53 4.19
N GLY A 276 -11.61 -26.27 4.67
CA GLY A 276 -12.77 -25.72 5.35
C GLY A 276 -12.42 -25.03 6.67
N ARG A 277 -11.54 -25.60 7.49
CA ARG A 277 -11.06 -24.98 8.74
C ARG A 277 -10.32 -23.67 8.49
N ILE A 278 -9.42 -23.63 7.50
CA ILE A 278 -8.73 -22.39 7.08
C ILE A 278 -9.75 -21.32 6.65
N ALA A 279 -10.72 -21.69 5.82
CA ALA A 279 -11.75 -20.75 5.37
C ALA A 279 -12.63 -20.26 6.53
N LYS A 280 -12.99 -21.12 7.49
CA LYS A 280 -13.72 -20.73 8.71
C LYS A 280 -12.93 -19.73 9.56
N ALA A 281 -11.63 -19.97 9.76
CA ALA A 281 -10.75 -19.04 10.47
C ALA A 281 -10.68 -17.69 9.74
N MET A 282 -10.43 -17.69 8.43
CA MET A 282 -10.46 -16.45 7.65
C MET A 282 -11.78 -15.68 7.81
N ILE A 283 -12.92 -16.36 7.82
CA ILE A 283 -14.24 -15.74 8.06
C ILE A 283 -14.34 -15.14 9.47
N SER A 284 -13.90 -15.84 10.52
CA SER A 284 -13.97 -15.35 11.91
C SER A 284 -13.11 -14.10 12.13
N HIS A 285 -12.01 -13.95 11.38
CA HIS A 285 -11.18 -12.74 11.41
C HIS A 285 -11.67 -11.62 10.47
N GLY A 286 -12.77 -11.84 9.74
CA GLY A 286 -13.25 -10.88 8.74
C GLY A 286 -12.34 -10.75 7.52
N TYR A 287 -11.47 -11.72 7.26
CA TYR A 287 -10.61 -11.74 6.09
C TYR A 287 -11.42 -12.04 4.83
N TRP A 288 -11.06 -11.37 3.74
CA TRP A 288 -11.72 -11.56 2.46
C TRP A 288 -11.22 -12.84 1.79
N ILE A 289 -12.14 -13.59 1.17
CA ILE A 289 -11.84 -14.81 0.41
C ILE A 289 -12.30 -14.59 -1.02
N ALA A 290 -11.42 -14.82 -1.98
CA ALA A 290 -11.79 -14.91 -3.39
C ALA A 290 -12.66 -16.16 -3.58
N ARG A 291 -13.90 -15.94 -4.03
CA ARG A 291 -14.91 -16.98 -4.24
C ARG A 291 -15.14 -17.31 -5.71
N ASP A 292 -14.57 -16.53 -6.64
CA ASP A 292 -14.55 -16.94 -8.04
C ASP A 292 -13.73 -18.23 -8.21
N PRO A 293 -14.27 -19.29 -8.86
CA PRO A 293 -13.60 -20.59 -8.92
C PRO A 293 -12.27 -20.64 -9.66
N THR A 294 -11.93 -19.57 -10.37
CA THR A 294 -10.66 -19.43 -11.08
C THR A 294 -9.60 -18.66 -10.29
N CYS A 295 -9.96 -18.08 -9.14
CA CYS A 295 -9.03 -17.33 -8.30
C CYS A 295 -8.37 -18.19 -7.23
N PHE A 296 -7.22 -17.69 -6.74
CA PHE A 296 -6.45 -18.31 -5.66
C PHE A 296 -6.44 -17.44 -4.40
N ASN A 297 -6.40 -18.10 -3.25
CA ASN A 297 -6.19 -17.50 -1.94
C ASN A 297 -4.86 -18.01 -1.37
N ILE A 298 -3.99 -17.12 -0.90
CA ILE A 298 -2.71 -17.46 -0.28
C ILE A 298 -2.84 -17.29 1.22
N VAL A 299 -2.47 -18.31 1.99
CA VAL A 299 -2.50 -18.30 3.45
C VAL A 299 -1.19 -18.86 3.98
N TYR A 300 -0.65 -18.24 5.02
CA TYR A 300 0.38 -18.83 5.86
C TYR A 300 -0.20 -19.12 7.23
N ILE A 301 0.13 -20.29 7.77
CA ILE A 301 -0.35 -20.75 9.07
C ILE A 301 0.87 -20.99 9.95
N GLU A 302 1.01 -20.18 11.00
CA GLU A 302 2.14 -20.27 11.91
C GLU A 302 1.95 -21.40 12.93
N GLY A 303 2.88 -22.36 12.99
CA GLY A 303 2.83 -23.50 13.92
C GLY A 303 1.98 -24.70 13.47
N MET A 304 1.89 -24.98 12.17
CA MET A 304 1.12 -26.10 11.61
C MET A 304 1.94 -26.94 10.63
N ASP A 305 1.88 -28.26 10.78
CA ASP A 305 2.53 -29.22 9.89
C ASP A 305 1.71 -29.47 8.60
N PRO A 306 2.32 -30.00 7.53
CA PRO A 306 1.63 -30.29 6.27
C PRO A 306 0.42 -31.22 6.35
N ASP A 307 0.31 -32.05 7.38
CA ASP A 307 -0.85 -32.89 7.64
C ASP A 307 -2.01 -32.16 8.33
N GLY A 308 -1.82 -30.88 8.67
CA GLY A 308 -2.80 -30.02 9.31
C GLY A 308 -2.82 -30.11 10.84
N SER A 309 -1.86 -30.81 11.46
CA SER A 309 -1.68 -30.90 12.91
C SER A 309 -0.87 -29.71 13.46
N LEU A 310 -1.11 -29.38 14.74
CA LEU A 310 -0.35 -28.35 15.45
C LEU A 310 1.04 -28.87 15.82
N ASN A 311 2.06 -28.02 15.72
CA ASN A 311 3.40 -28.30 16.25
C ASN A 311 3.78 -27.35 17.40
N ASP A 312 5.01 -27.47 17.90
CA ASP A 312 5.50 -26.71 19.06
C ASP A 312 5.86 -25.23 18.75
N ASN A 313 5.64 -24.79 17.52
CA ASN A 313 6.00 -23.48 16.99
C ASN A 313 7.44 -23.05 17.38
N ARG A 314 8.39 -23.99 17.30
CA ARG A 314 9.77 -23.73 17.71
C ARG A 314 10.48 -22.79 16.74
N ASN A 315 11.10 -21.76 17.31
CA ASN A 315 11.97 -20.82 16.60
C ASN A 315 13.02 -21.50 15.71
N ASN A 316 13.30 -20.88 14.56
CA ASN A 316 14.33 -21.33 13.60
C ASN A 316 14.04 -22.70 12.95
N VAL A 317 12.77 -22.98 12.65
CA VAL A 317 12.31 -24.19 11.97
C VAL A 317 11.37 -23.80 10.82
N PHE A 318 11.34 -24.60 9.76
CA PHE A 318 10.30 -24.51 8.73
C PHE A 318 9.05 -25.31 9.15
N ASN A 319 8.41 -24.88 10.23
CA ASN A 319 7.25 -25.53 10.87
C ASN A 319 5.95 -24.71 10.72
N ASP A 320 5.90 -23.82 9.74
CA ASP A 320 4.68 -23.16 9.31
C ASP A 320 4.19 -23.77 8.01
N LEU A 321 2.94 -23.48 7.66
CA LEU A 321 2.32 -23.99 6.44
C LEU A 321 2.02 -22.85 5.46
N ARG A 322 2.59 -22.91 4.25
CA ARG A 322 2.13 -22.09 3.12
C ARG A 322 1.06 -22.85 2.36
N VAL A 323 -0.12 -22.26 2.19
CA VAL A 323 -1.27 -22.86 1.52
C VAL A 323 -1.73 -21.98 0.37
N VAL A 324 -2.04 -22.62 -0.76
CA VAL A 324 -2.87 -22.03 -1.81
C VAL A 324 -4.16 -22.83 -1.90
N PHE A 325 -5.30 -22.18 -1.74
CA PHE A 325 -6.62 -22.81 -1.89
C PHE A 325 -7.53 -22.03 -2.85
N SER A 326 -8.52 -22.72 -3.40
CA SER A 326 -9.57 -22.14 -4.24
C SER A 326 -10.94 -22.53 -3.68
N VAL A 327 -11.98 -21.86 -4.15
CA VAL A 327 -13.38 -22.21 -3.87
C VAL A 327 -13.96 -22.78 -5.15
N ASP A 328 -14.64 -23.92 -5.12
CA ASP A 328 -15.25 -24.49 -6.33
C ASP A 328 -16.56 -23.79 -6.73
N GLU A 329 -17.20 -24.24 -7.80
CA GLU A 329 -18.48 -23.67 -8.28
C GLU A 329 -19.64 -23.83 -7.29
N GLN A 330 -19.56 -24.83 -6.39
CA GLN A 330 -20.57 -25.11 -5.37
C GLN A 330 -20.33 -24.32 -4.08
N GLY A 331 -19.19 -23.61 -4.00
CA GLY A 331 -18.76 -22.82 -2.86
C GLY A 331 -17.85 -23.56 -1.88
N VAL A 332 -17.39 -24.78 -2.19
CA VAL A 332 -16.57 -25.58 -1.28
C VAL A 332 -15.09 -25.19 -1.43
N PRO A 333 -14.40 -24.75 -0.36
CA PRO A 333 -12.96 -24.53 -0.38
C PRO A 333 -12.20 -25.84 -0.55
N TYR A 334 -11.14 -25.85 -1.36
CA TYR A 334 -10.22 -26.98 -1.50
C TYR A 334 -8.78 -26.50 -1.68
N ILE A 335 -7.84 -27.23 -1.07
CA ILE A 335 -6.41 -26.91 -1.17
C ILE A 335 -5.91 -27.29 -2.56
N ARG A 336 -5.31 -26.31 -3.26
CA ARG A 336 -4.59 -26.55 -4.52
C ARG A 336 -3.26 -27.20 -4.24
N LYS A 337 -2.53 -26.66 -3.26
CA LYS A 337 -1.26 -27.18 -2.78
C LYS A 337 -0.87 -26.53 -1.46
N LEU A 338 -0.03 -27.23 -0.70
CA LEU A 338 0.58 -26.76 0.54
C LEU A 338 2.07 -27.10 0.56
N TRP A 339 2.86 -26.35 1.33
CA TRP A 339 4.31 -26.53 1.48
C TRP A 339 4.76 -26.15 2.88
N GLU A 340 5.78 -26.84 3.39
CA GLU A 340 6.55 -26.40 4.57
C GLU A 340 7.07 -24.98 4.35
N ALA A 341 6.92 -24.14 5.35
CA ALA A 341 7.26 -22.73 5.29
C ALA A 341 7.69 -22.19 6.66
N THR A 342 7.98 -20.89 6.69
CA THR A 342 8.08 -20.08 7.90
C THR A 342 7.51 -18.69 7.62
N THR A 343 6.97 -18.06 8.65
CA THR A 343 6.56 -16.65 8.73
C THR A 343 7.45 -15.88 9.70
N GLU A 344 8.42 -16.56 10.30
CA GLU A 344 9.26 -16.08 11.38
C GLU A 344 10.69 -15.77 10.91
N PRO A 345 11.42 -14.90 11.65
CA PRO A 345 12.83 -14.71 11.43
C PRO A 345 13.65 -15.91 11.90
N SER A 346 14.74 -16.20 11.18
CA SER A 346 15.76 -17.17 11.60
C SER A 346 16.49 -16.74 12.87
N ARG A 347 17.14 -17.72 13.52
CA ARG A 347 18.05 -17.48 14.65
C ARG A 347 19.14 -16.49 14.30
N LYS A 348 19.72 -16.59 13.10
CA LYS A 348 20.74 -15.65 12.63
C LYS A 348 20.21 -14.22 12.65
N TRP A 349 19.06 -13.99 12.03
CA TRP A 349 18.50 -12.65 11.88
C TRP A 349 17.84 -12.12 13.15
N THR A 350 17.46 -12.99 14.09
CA THR A 350 17.04 -12.59 15.43
C THR A 350 18.24 -12.15 16.27
N LEU A 351 19.33 -12.92 16.27
CA LEU A 351 20.51 -12.61 17.08
C LEU A 351 21.38 -11.50 16.48
N THR A 352 21.38 -11.36 15.16
CA THR A 352 22.12 -10.35 14.39
C THR A 352 21.18 -9.70 13.37
N PRO A 353 20.28 -8.82 13.81
CA PRO A 353 19.24 -8.24 12.94
C PRO A 353 19.81 -7.25 11.94
N MET A 354 19.17 -7.20 10.76
CA MET A 354 19.48 -6.20 9.73
C MET A 354 19.09 -4.79 10.17
N ASN A 355 18.03 -4.69 10.98
CA ASN A 355 17.54 -3.43 11.53
C ASN A 355 18.01 -3.29 12.98
N PRO A 356 18.56 -2.14 13.40
CA PRO A 356 18.96 -1.89 14.78
C PRO A 356 17.85 -2.09 15.81
N GLY A 357 16.58 -1.92 15.41
CA GLY A 357 15.40 -2.15 16.24
C GLY A 357 15.04 -3.61 16.45
N GLY A 358 15.73 -4.57 15.81
CA GLY A 358 15.48 -6.00 15.97
C GLY A 358 14.91 -6.69 14.74
N ALA A 359 14.76 -8.02 14.85
CA ALA A 359 14.12 -8.82 13.80
C ALA A 359 12.66 -8.42 13.62
N PHE A 360 12.13 -8.62 12.42
CA PHE A 360 10.73 -8.34 12.11
C PHE A 360 9.90 -9.60 12.29
N HIS A 361 8.79 -9.48 13.02
CA HIS A 361 7.74 -10.50 13.07
C HIS A 361 6.47 -9.91 12.47
N ILE A 362 5.96 -10.50 11.39
CA ILE A 362 4.72 -10.04 10.75
C ILE A 362 3.54 -10.21 11.71
N LYS A 363 2.65 -9.21 11.77
CA LYS A 363 1.42 -9.30 12.56
C LYS A 363 0.43 -10.24 11.85
N PHE A 364 -0.31 -11.02 12.63
CA PHE A 364 -1.42 -11.81 12.10
C PHE A 364 -2.46 -10.90 11.47
N GLY A 365 -2.86 -11.21 10.23
CA GLY A 365 -3.56 -10.27 9.38
C GLY A 365 -3.71 -10.75 7.95
N GLN A 366 -4.50 -10.02 7.17
CA GLN A 366 -4.57 -10.18 5.72
C GLN A 366 -4.10 -8.91 5.03
N TYR A 367 -3.12 -9.04 4.14
CA TYR A 367 -2.48 -7.90 3.49
C TYR A 367 -2.53 -8.05 1.98
N LYS A 368 -2.95 -6.99 1.28
CA LYS A 368 -2.73 -6.82 -0.16
C LYS A 368 -1.39 -6.13 -0.35
N ALA A 369 -0.30 -6.89 -0.31
CA ALA A 369 1.03 -6.33 -0.12
C ALA A 369 2.13 -6.85 -1.05
N TRP A 370 1.89 -7.83 -1.94
CA TRP A 370 2.99 -8.40 -2.73
C TRP A 370 2.77 -8.41 -4.24
N ILE A 371 3.80 -8.10 -5.03
CA ILE A 371 3.78 -8.17 -6.51
C ILE A 371 4.79 -9.20 -7.00
N LYS A 372 4.56 -9.78 -8.18
CA LYS A 372 5.56 -10.63 -8.83
C LYS A 372 6.83 -9.82 -9.11
N GLY A 373 7.99 -10.35 -8.73
CA GLY A 373 9.28 -9.73 -9.01
C GLY A 373 10.45 -10.73 -9.01
N TRP A 374 11.64 -10.22 -9.29
CA TRP A 374 12.88 -10.99 -9.26
C TRP A 374 13.59 -10.79 -7.92
N TYR A 375 13.78 -11.86 -7.16
CA TYR A 375 14.46 -11.87 -5.87
C TYR A 375 15.79 -12.60 -5.97
N HIS A 376 16.89 -11.85 -6.03
CA HIS A 376 18.27 -12.31 -6.21
C HIS A 376 18.50 -13.21 -7.43
N THR A 377 18.00 -14.45 -7.38
CA THR A 377 18.23 -15.53 -8.34
C THR A 377 16.94 -16.16 -8.89
N HIS A 378 15.76 -15.72 -8.45
CA HIS A 378 14.51 -16.38 -8.83
C HIS A 378 13.28 -15.46 -8.76
N ASP A 379 12.19 -15.92 -9.37
CA ASP A 379 10.88 -15.29 -9.22
C ASP A 379 10.35 -15.49 -7.81
N ALA A 380 9.79 -14.41 -7.24
CA ALA A 380 9.21 -14.36 -5.91
C ALA A 380 8.05 -13.35 -5.87
N LEU A 381 7.34 -13.29 -4.75
CA LEU A 381 6.43 -12.18 -4.49
C LEU A 381 7.12 -11.13 -3.61
N LEU A 382 7.39 -9.95 -4.16
CA LEU A 382 8.08 -8.87 -3.46
C LEU A 382 7.09 -7.96 -2.72
N GLN A 383 7.39 -7.58 -1.48
CA GLN A 383 6.61 -6.56 -0.78
C GLN A 383 6.56 -5.26 -1.60
N ALA A 384 5.35 -4.77 -1.83
CA ALA A 384 5.03 -3.55 -2.55
C ALA A 384 3.76 -2.88 -1.99
N GLY A 385 3.40 -3.19 -0.75
CA GLY A 385 2.28 -2.61 -0.02
C GLY A 385 2.52 -2.65 1.48
N THR A 386 1.71 -1.90 2.21
CA THR A 386 1.81 -1.78 3.66
C THR A 386 1.47 -3.10 4.34
N ILE A 387 2.36 -3.55 5.22
CA ILE A 387 2.10 -4.60 6.19
C ILE A 387 2.36 -4.06 7.58
N GLU A 388 1.85 -4.79 8.58
CA GLU A 388 2.08 -4.50 9.98
C GLU A 388 2.89 -5.63 10.62
N GLY A 389 3.61 -5.31 11.68
CA GLY A 389 4.40 -6.27 12.43
C GLY A 389 4.96 -5.67 13.69
N TYR A 390 5.91 -6.39 14.27
CA TYR A 390 6.58 -6.05 15.51
C TYR A 390 8.07 -6.21 15.34
N ARG A 391 8.84 -5.33 15.98
CA ARG A 391 10.28 -5.47 16.09
C ARG A 391 10.63 -6.19 17.38
N ASP A 392 11.66 -7.05 17.34
CA ASP A 392 12.17 -7.78 18.50
C ASP A 392 13.57 -7.24 18.90
N PRO A 393 13.67 -6.08 19.56
CA PRO A 393 14.95 -5.49 19.94
C PRO A 393 15.66 -6.33 21.01
N LEU A 394 14.89 -7.08 21.80
CA LEU A 394 15.36 -7.90 22.90
C LEU A 394 15.75 -9.32 22.48
N LYS A 395 15.59 -9.67 21.19
CA LYS A 395 16.00 -10.95 20.60
C LYS A 395 15.33 -12.14 21.29
N THR A 396 14.07 -11.94 21.66
CA THR A 396 13.21 -12.91 22.36
C THR A 396 12.60 -13.95 21.43
N PHE A 397 12.75 -13.77 20.11
CA PHE A 397 12.11 -14.55 19.05
C PHE A 397 10.58 -14.45 19.10
N LYS A 398 10.05 -13.33 19.56
CA LYS A 398 8.61 -13.14 19.71
C LYS A 398 8.19 -11.81 19.12
N ARG A 399 6.92 -11.74 18.74
CA ARG A 399 6.21 -10.47 18.53
C ARG A 399 6.23 -9.68 19.84
N ASP A 400 7.05 -8.65 19.93
CA ASP A 400 7.04 -7.72 21.06
C ASP A 400 6.01 -6.61 20.81
N PHE A 401 4.89 -6.70 21.50
CA PHE A 401 3.76 -5.77 21.35
C PHE A 401 4.09 -4.33 21.73
N ASN A 402 5.21 -4.07 22.40
CA ASN A 402 5.68 -2.71 22.70
C ASN A 402 6.35 -2.02 21.52
N TYR A 403 6.68 -2.74 20.44
CA TYR A 403 7.37 -2.22 19.27
C TYR A 403 6.60 -2.49 17.96
N PRO A 404 5.35 -2.01 17.84
CA PRO A 404 4.59 -2.14 16.60
C PRO A 404 5.22 -1.30 15.48
N VAL A 405 5.18 -1.82 14.26
CA VAL A 405 5.64 -1.13 13.06
C VAL A 405 4.67 -1.38 11.91
N ALA A 406 4.49 -0.38 11.05
CA ALA A 406 3.73 -0.49 9.81
C ALA A 406 4.48 0.21 8.68
N GLY A 407 4.50 -0.40 7.50
CA GLY A 407 5.31 0.12 6.40
C GLY A 407 5.24 -0.74 5.14
N ALA A 408 5.63 -0.14 4.02
CA ALA A 408 5.60 -0.78 2.70
C ALA A 408 6.99 -1.19 2.18
N ASP A 409 8.04 -0.92 2.94
CA ASP A 409 9.46 -1.01 2.55
C ASP A 409 10.30 -1.88 3.50
N PHE A 410 9.66 -2.78 4.26
CA PHE A 410 10.38 -3.70 5.15
C PHE A 410 11.17 -4.79 4.40
N GLY A 411 10.89 -5.04 3.13
CA GLY A 411 11.54 -6.09 2.34
C GLY A 411 11.05 -7.50 2.72
N VAL A 412 9.82 -7.62 3.22
CA VAL A 412 9.21 -8.90 3.63
C VAL A 412 8.67 -9.61 2.40
N HIS A 413 9.54 -10.35 1.71
CA HIS A 413 9.21 -11.04 0.46
C HIS A 413 8.66 -12.46 0.70
N GLN A 414 7.97 -13.02 -0.30
CA GLN A 414 7.62 -14.43 -0.34
C GLN A 414 8.52 -15.19 -1.30
N HIS A 415 9.50 -15.92 -0.78
CA HIS A 415 10.58 -16.55 -1.57
C HIS A 415 10.88 -17.97 -1.07
N TRP A 416 11.88 -18.65 -1.65
CA TRP A 416 12.28 -19.99 -1.19
C TRP A 416 13.27 -19.99 -0.03
N GLY A 417 13.33 -21.09 0.72
CA GLY A 417 14.23 -21.34 1.84
C GLY A 417 15.57 -21.96 1.45
N TYR A 418 15.93 -21.96 0.16
CA TYR A 418 17.20 -22.45 -0.36
C TYR A 418 17.49 -23.93 -0.08
N ASP A 419 16.43 -24.75 0.04
CA ASP A 419 16.53 -26.17 0.36
C ASP A 419 17.28 -26.44 1.69
N LEU A 420 17.25 -25.47 2.60
CA LEU A 420 17.82 -25.63 3.93
C LEU A 420 17.08 -26.75 4.71
N PRO A 421 17.75 -27.38 5.69
CA PRO A 421 17.14 -28.41 6.51
C PRO A 421 15.88 -27.91 7.22
N HIS A 422 14.88 -28.77 7.39
CA HIS A 422 13.64 -28.43 8.10
C HIS A 422 13.90 -27.76 9.47
N GLY A 423 14.85 -28.31 10.24
CA GLY A 423 15.19 -27.83 11.59
C GLY A 423 16.14 -26.62 11.66
N ASP A 424 16.57 -26.04 10.53
CA ASP A 424 17.44 -24.87 10.54
C ASP A 424 17.20 -23.94 9.34
N MET A 425 16.71 -22.74 9.62
CA MET A 425 16.41 -21.73 8.61
C MET A 425 17.63 -20.94 8.12
N GLY A 426 18.81 -21.15 8.72
CA GLY A 426 20.06 -20.50 8.32
C GLY A 426 19.93 -18.98 8.22
N ASN A 427 20.14 -18.44 7.02
CA ASN A 427 19.97 -17.01 6.72
C ASN A 427 18.76 -16.71 5.84
N SER A 428 17.82 -17.65 5.71
CA SER A 428 16.75 -17.54 4.71
C SER A 428 15.70 -16.48 5.04
N SER A 429 15.41 -16.20 6.33
CA SER A 429 14.34 -15.25 6.70
C SER A 429 14.78 -14.24 7.75
N ALA A 430 14.76 -12.94 7.40
CA ALA A 430 14.85 -11.83 8.36
C ALA A 430 13.47 -11.34 8.84
N GLY A 431 12.43 -12.16 8.63
CA GLY A 431 11.01 -11.82 8.79
C GLY A 431 10.20 -11.95 7.50
N CYS A 432 10.72 -12.66 6.49
CA CYS A 432 10.06 -12.97 5.21
C CYS A 432 9.06 -14.13 5.37
N LEU A 433 8.20 -14.33 4.37
CA LEU A 433 7.33 -15.51 4.27
C LEU A 433 8.01 -16.53 3.36
N VAL A 434 8.64 -17.56 3.93
CA VAL A 434 9.60 -18.39 3.19
C VAL A 434 9.09 -19.81 3.05
N GLY A 435 8.90 -20.31 1.83
CA GLY A 435 8.62 -21.73 1.60
C GLY A 435 9.92 -22.52 1.49
N ARG A 436 10.08 -23.61 2.24
CA ARG A 436 11.39 -24.25 2.45
C ARG A 436 12.11 -24.65 1.16
N SER A 437 11.45 -25.43 0.31
CA SER A 437 12.10 -26.02 -0.87
C SER A 437 12.03 -25.14 -2.12
N THR A 438 13.08 -25.18 -2.93
CA THR A 438 13.13 -24.50 -4.23
C THR A 438 12.10 -25.07 -5.20
N ALA A 439 11.93 -26.40 -5.20
CA ALA A 439 10.92 -27.09 -6.00
C ALA A 439 9.50 -26.67 -5.60
N GLY A 440 9.19 -26.63 -4.30
CA GLY A 440 7.89 -26.20 -3.80
C GLY A 440 7.60 -24.73 -4.10
N HIS A 441 8.62 -23.86 -4.05
CA HIS A 441 8.44 -22.46 -4.42
C HIS A 441 8.19 -22.26 -5.93
N ARG A 442 8.88 -23.01 -6.80
CA ARG A 442 8.59 -23.00 -8.24
C ARG A 442 7.15 -23.45 -8.53
N GLU A 443 6.68 -24.48 -7.84
CA GLU A 443 5.29 -24.93 -7.94
C GLU A 443 4.32 -23.84 -7.47
N PHE A 444 4.58 -23.22 -6.31
CA PHE A 444 3.82 -22.09 -5.79
C PHE A 444 3.70 -20.96 -6.81
N MET A 445 4.83 -20.47 -7.36
CA MET A 445 4.84 -19.43 -8.39
C MET A 445 4.07 -19.87 -9.64
N SER A 446 4.23 -21.12 -10.09
CA SER A 446 3.53 -21.64 -11.27
C SER A 446 2.00 -21.70 -11.11
N ILE A 447 1.51 -21.82 -9.87
CA ILE A 447 0.08 -21.83 -9.56
C ILE A 447 -0.45 -20.40 -9.52
N ILE A 448 0.14 -19.53 -8.70
CA ILE A 448 -0.41 -18.19 -8.47
C ILE A 448 -0.33 -17.28 -9.71
N LEU A 449 0.63 -17.50 -10.60
CA LEU A 449 0.75 -16.74 -11.86
C LEU A 449 -0.31 -17.14 -12.90
N LYS A 450 -1.13 -18.16 -12.62
CA LYS A 450 -2.33 -18.47 -13.39
C LYS A 450 -3.56 -17.72 -12.86
N ASP A 451 -3.43 -16.94 -11.78
CA ASP A 451 -4.56 -16.19 -11.22
C ASP A 451 -5.08 -15.20 -12.27
N PRO A 452 -6.38 -15.21 -12.60
CA PRO A 452 -6.91 -14.34 -13.64
C PRO A 452 -6.77 -12.85 -13.29
N ARG A 453 -6.67 -12.48 -12.01
CA ARG A 453 -6.39 -11.09 -11.60
C ARG A 453 -4.97 -10.66 -11.99
N TYR A 454 -4.01 -11.57 -11.85
CA TYR A 454 -2.63 -11.36 -12.33
C TYR A 454 -2.56 -11.36 -13.85
N LEU A 455 -3.26 -12.27 -14.53
CA LEU A 455 -3.32 -12.28 -15.99
C LEU A 455 -3.95 -11.00 -16.56
N ALA A 456 -4.95 -10.45 -15.87
CA ALA A 456 -5.56 -9.17 -16.23
C ALA A 456 -4.61 -7.98 -16.00
N ASN A 457 -3.73 -8.04 -15.00
CA ASN A 457 -2.75 -7.01 -14.71
C ASN A 457 -1.44 -7.62 -14.16
N PRO A 458 -0.33 -7.64 -14.93
CA PRO A 458 0.94 -8.16 -14.45
C PRO A 458 1.55 -7.42 -13.25
N THR A 459 1.02 -6.24 -12.90
CA THR A 459 1.36 -5.50 -11.67
C THR A 459 0.39 -5.77 -10.51
N TYR A 460 -0.45 -6.80 -10.63
CA TYR A 460 -1.40 -7.22 -9.61
C TYR A 460 -0.70 -7.45 -8.28
N ARG A 461 -1.29 -6.87 -7.23
CA ARG A 461 -0.82 -7.03 -5.87
C ARG A 461 -1.61 -8.17 -5.21
N PHE A 462 -0.94 -9.28 -5.01
CA PHE A 462 -1.45 -10.47 -4.33
C PHE A 462 -1.78 -10.17 -2.87
N MET A 463 -2.85 -10.83 -2.40
CA MET A 463 -3.23 -10.87 -1.00
C MET A 463 -2.70 -12.13 -0.34
N SER A 464 -2.28 -12.02 0.92
CA SER A 464 -1.97 -13.18 1.75
C SER A 464 -2.48 -12.96 3.17
N ALA A 465 -3.05 -14.01 3.75
CA ALA A 465 -3.41 -14.06 5.16
C ALA A 465 -2.32 -14.77 5.97
N ILE A 466 -2.09 -14.33 7.19
CA ILE A 466 -1.18 -14.95 8.16
C ILE A 466 -2.00 -15.21 9.42
N ILE A 467 -2.14 -16.47 9.80
CA ILE A 467 -3.03 -16.94 10.87
C ILE A 467 -2.21 -17.86 11.81
N PRO A 468 -2.33 -17.75 13.14
CA PRO A 468 -1.76 -18.74 14.04
C PRO A 468 -2.54 -20.06 13.94
N ALA A 469 -1.84 -21.20 13.99
CA ALA A 469 -2.46 -22.51 13.89
C ALA A 469 -3.53 -22.78 14.97
N ALA A 470 -3.40 -22.16 16.15
CA ALA A 470 -4.38 -22.28 17.24
C ALA A 470 -5.78 -21.73 16.89
N GLU A 471 -5.91 -20.96 15.81
CA GLU A 471 -7.18 -20.39 15.34
C GLU A 471 -7.82 -21.21 14.19
N ILE A 472 -7.25 -22.38 13.83
CA ILE A 472 -7.68 -23.27 12.73
C ILE A 472 -7.94 -24.68 13.24
#